data_AF-A0A2T5I3D9-F1
#
_entry.id   AF-A0A2T5I3D9-F1
#
_cell.length_a   1.000
_cell.length_b   1.000
_cell.length_c   1.000
_cell.angle_alpha   90.00
_cell.angle_beta   90.00
_cell.angle_gamma   90.00
#
_symmetry.space_group_name_H-M   'P 1'
#
loop_
_entity.id
_entity.type
_entity.pdbx_description
1 polymer ?
#
loop_
_entity_poly.entity_id
_entity_poly.type
_entity_poly.pdbx_seq_one_letter_code
_entity_poly.pdbx_strand_id
1 'polypeptide(L)'
;MTQNYKPAYPPEFRQQMVELVALGKCPKQLSKEFGCHYTSIQSWCHAAGVPYGSNQVIAPVSVLRGVSLNSNERQELMELRKKLKRVEMERDILAKATAWFANNKD
;
A
#
# COMPACT_ATOMS: atom_id res chain seq x y z
N MET A 1 18.68 25.07 38.84
CA MET A 1 18.53 25.70 37.51
C MET A 1 17.65 24.80 36.65
N THR A 2 16.35 25.07 36.55
CA THR A 2 15.45 24.35 35.65
C THR A 2 15.64 24.90 34.25
N GLN A 3 16.43 24.20 33.42
CA GLN A 3 16.57 24.51 32.00
C GLN A 3 15.18 24.49 31.35
N ASN A 4 14.66 25.67 31.04
CA ASN A 4 13.38 25.83 30.35
C ASN A 4 13.59 25.43 28.88
N TYR A 5 13.46 24.13 28.61
CA TYR A 5 13.59 23.59 27.26
C TYR A 5 12.39 24.06 26.44
N LYS A 6 12.61 25.07 25.58
CA LYS A 6 11.58 25.48 24.63
C LYS A 6 11.23 24.25 23.78
N PRO A 7 9.95 23.83 23.73
CA PRO A 7 9.57 22.72 22.88
C PRO A 7 10.00 23.05 21.44
N ALA A 8 10.85 22.19 20.84
CA ALA A 8 11.42 22.41 19.51
C ALA A 8 10.37 22.59 18.40
N TYR A 9 9.15 22.10 18.64
CA TYR A 9 8.03 22.18 17.71
C TYR A 9 6.78 22.72 18.40
N PRO A 10 6.07 23.70 17.79
CA PRO A 10 4.76 24.17 18.26
C PRO A 10 3.75 23.02 18.37
N PRO A 11 2.78 23.09 19.31
CA PRO A 11 1.80 22.02 19.49
C PRO A 11 0.91 21.80 18.25
N GLU A 12 0.53 22.88 17.56
CA GLU A 12 -0.27 22.82 16.32
C GLU A 12 0.43 22.01 15.23
N PHE A 13 1.73 22.22 15.07
CA PHE A 13 2.55 21.49 14.10
C PHE A 13 2.60 19.99 14.40
N ARG A 14 2.65 19.61 15.69
CA ARG A 14 2.62 18.20 16.09
C ARG A 14 1.28 17.55 15.76
N GLN A 15 0.18 18.26 15.99
CA GLN A 15 -1.16 17.78 15.69
C GLN A 15 -1.36 17.59 14.19
N GLN A 16 -0.94 18.55 13.37
CA GLN A 16 -0.95 18.41 11.91
C GLN A 16 -0.17 17.19 11.44
N MET A 17 1.01 16.94 12.03
CA MET A 17 1.81 15.76 11.71
C MET A 17 1.11 14.45 12.05
N VAL A 18 0.50 14.38 13.23
CA VAL A 18 -0.26 13.20 13.67
C VAL A 18 -1.49 12.97 12.79
N GLU A 19 -2.21 14.04 12.42
CA GLU A 19 -3.35 13.97 11.51
C GLU A 19 -2.96 13.45 10.13
N LEU A 20 -1.86 13.94 9.56
CA LEU A 20 -1.33 13.44 8.30
C LEU A 20 -0.97 11.95 8.37
N VAL A 21 -0.42 11.50 9.50
CA VAL A 21 -0.14 10.08 9.73
C VAL A 21 -1.42 9.26 9.88
N ALA A 22 -2.45 9.80 10.55
CA ALA A 22 -3.77 9.17 10.66
C ALA A 22 -4.47 9.05 9.28
N LEU A 23 -4.22 10.00 8.37
CA LEU A 23 -4.64 9.95 6.97
C LEU A 23 -3.81 8.95 6.12
N GLY A 24 -2.89 8.21 6.73
CA GLY A 24 -2.11 7.15 6.08
C GLY A 24 -0.76 7.61 5.50
N LYS A 25 -0.30 8.83 5.76
CA LYS A 25 1.04 9.28 5.32
C LYS A 25 2.13 8.62 6.15
N CYS A 26 3.25 8.25 5.53
CA CYS A 26 4.38 7.70 6.26
C CYS A 26 5.15 8.79 7.03
N PRO A 27 5.45 8.58 8.33
CA PRO A 27 6.25 9.51 9.12
C PRO A 27 7.63 9.82 8.52
N LYS A 28 8.25 8.86 7.81
CA LYS A 28 9.55 9.04 7.13
C LYS A 28 9.48 10.01 5.96
N GLN A 29 8.35 10.08 5.27
CA GLN A 29 8.13 11.03 4.18
C GLN A 29 7.87 12.42 4.73
N LEU A 30 7.01 12.53 5.76
CA LEU A 30 6.73 13.79 6.45
C LEU A 30 8.02 14.40 7.04
N SER A 31 8.91 13.57 7.58
CA SER A 31 10.23 13.99 8.06
C SER A 31 11.06 14.68 6.96
N LYS A 32 11.05 14.13 5.73
CA LYS A 32 11.80 14.70 4.60
C LYS A 32 11.15 15.97 4.05
N GLU A 33 9.83 16.00 3.98
CA GLU A 33 9.06 17.09 3.37
C GLU A 33 9.05 18.35 4.25
N PHE A 34 8.89 18.17 5.55
CA PHE A 34 8.80 19.27 6.51
C PHE A 34 10.09 19.50 7.31
N GLY A 35 11.14 18.71 7.06
CA GLY A 35 12.43 18.81 7.75
C GLY A 35 12.39 18.45 9.24
N CYS A 36 11.32 17.82 9.72
CA CYS A 36 11.19 17.42 11.12
C CYS A 36 11.84 16.04 11.36
N HIS A 37 12.26 15.77 12.59
CA HIS A 37 12.94 14.51 12.90
C HIS A 37 11.94 13.35 12.97
N TYR A 38 12.22 12.26 12.24
CA TYR A 38 11.36 11.07 12.17
C TYR A 38 10.93 10.54 13.55
N THR A 39 11.88 10.45 14.49
CA THR A 39 11.58 9.93 15.84
C THR A 39 10.65 10.84 16.62
N SER A 40 10.66 12.16 16.36
CA SER A 40 9.75 13.10 17.03
C SER A 40 8.31 12.87 16.57
N ILE A 41 8.10 12.70 15.26
CA ILE A 41 6.78 12.34 14.71
C ILE A 41 6.31 11.01 15.31
N GLN A 42 7.22 10.03 15.40
CA GLN A 42 6.93 8.72 15.95
C GLN A 42 6.42 8.80 17.40
N SER A 43 7.10 9.60 18.23
CA SER A 43 6.70 9.84 19.63
C SER A 43 5.33 10.54 19.72
N TRP A 44 5.03 11.49 18.84
CA TRP A 44 3.73 12.18 18.83
C TRP A 44 2.60 11.25 18.39
N CYS A 45 2.81 10.42 17.37
CA CYS A 45 1.82 9.44 16.94
C CYS A 45 1.56 8.39 18.04
N HIS A 46 2.60 7.96 18.76
CA HIS A 46 2.45 7.06 19.91
C HIS A 46 1.66 7.72 21.05
N ALA A 47 1.98 8.98 21.38
CA ALA A 47 1.25 9.75 22.40
C ALA A 47 -0.23 9.99 22.02
N ALA A 48 -0.52 10.11 20.72
CA ALA A 48 -1.87 10.27 20.20
C ALA A 48 -2.62 8.94 19.95
N GLY A 49 -1.97 7.79 20.17
CA GLY A 49 -2.57 6.48 19.93
C GLY A 49 -2.88 6.17 18.46
N VAL A 50 -2.26 6.89 17.52
CA VAL A 50 -2.49 6.68 16.08
C VAL A 50 -1.67 5.47 15.61
N PRO A 51 -2.31 4.40 15.11
CA PRO A 51 -1.59 3.28 14.54
C PRO A 51 -0.93 3.72 13.23
N TYR A 52 0.40 3.61 13.16
CA TYR A 52 1.14 3.79 11.92
C TYR A 52 1.99 2.56 11.64
N GLY A 53 1.89 2.02 10.44
CA GLY A 53 2.81 1.00 9.98
C GLY A 53 4.20 1.61 9.77
N SER A 54 5.24 1.00 10.30
CA SER A 54 6.63 1.34 9.95
C SER A 54 6.95 1.17 8.46
N ASN A 55 6.07 0.46 7.72
CA ASN A 55 6.22 0.07 6.33
C ASN A 55 5.15 0.65 5.37
N GLN A 56 4.28 1.56 5.80
CA GLN A 56 3.36 2.25 4.88
C GLN A 56 4.12 3.33 4.11
N VAL A 57 5.12 2.90 3.36
CA VAL A 57 5.63 3.64 2.20
C VAL A 57 4.45 3.67 1.24
N ILE A 58 3.80 4.83 1.10
CA ILE A 58 3.07 5.13 -0.13
C ILE A 58 4.16 5.20 -1.19
N ALA A 59 4.49 4.04 -1.76
CA ALA A 59 5.45 3.97 -2.83
C ALA A 59 4.85 4.78 -3.98
N PRO A 60 5.60 5.70 -4.61
CA PRO A 60 5.23 6.12 -5.95
C PRO A 60 5.06 4.82 -6.75
N VAL A 61 4.02 4.75 -7.57
CA VAL A 61 3.54 3.58 -8.33
C VAL A 61 4.65 2.80 -9.09
N SER A 62 5.86 3.35 -9.17
CA SER A 62 7.07 2.73 -9.73
C SER A 62 7.88 1.81 -8.80
N VAL A 63 7.64 1.74 -7.47
CA VAL A 63 8.42 0.88 -6.53
C VAL A 63 7.59 -0.26 -5.91
N LEU A 64 6.49 -0.66 -6.56
CA LEU A 64 5.73 -1.87 -6.20
C LEU A 64 6.42 -3.17 -6.62
N ARG A 65 7.73 -3.16 -6.89
CA ARG A 65 8.49 -4.36 -7.30
C ARG A 65 9.18 -5.10 -6.15
N GLY A 66 8.84 -4.80 -4.90
CA GLY A 66 9.52 -5.41 -3.76
C GLY A 66 8.82 -5.31 -2.41
N VAL A 67 7.58 -4.82 -2.34
CA VAL A 67 6.77 -5.06 -1.14
C VAL A 67 6.46 -6.55 -1.18
N SER A 68 6.98 -7.28 -0.19
CA SER A 68 6.74 -8.71 -0.04
C SER A 68 5.24 -8.92 0.11
N LEU A 69 4.54 -9.10 -1.02
CA LEU A 69 3.16 -9.56 -1.09
C LEU A 69 3.04 -10.69 -0.08
N ASN A 70 2.09 -10.56 0.83
CA ASN A 70 1.87 -11.49 1.91
C ASN A 70 1.82 -12.89 1.29
N SER A 71 2.51 -13.90 1.84
CA SER A 71 2.68 -15.20 1.16
C SER A 71 1.35 -15.80 0.69
N ASN A 72 0.27 -15.49 1.41
CA ASN A 72 -1.10 -15.84 1.09
C ASN A 72 -1.63 -15.13 -0.18
N GLU A 73 -1.39 -13.83 -0.34
CA GLU A 73 -1.79 -13.06 -1.54
C GLU A 73 -1.08 -13.59 -2.80
N ARG A 74 0.19 -14.02 -2.68
CA ARG A 74 0.91 -14.64 -3.81
C ARG A 74 0.31 -15.98 -4.21
N GLN A 75 -0.08 -16.78 -3.23
CA GLN A 75 -0.71 -18.08 -3.46
C GLN A 75 -2.07 -17.90 -4.15
N GLU A 76 -2.88 -16.97 -3.65
CA GLU A 76 -4.16 -16.61 -4.27
C GLU A 76 -3.99 -16.11 -5.71
N LEU A 77 -3.01 -15.24 -5.96
CA LEU A 77 -2.69 -14.79 -7.32
C LEU A 77 -2.29 -15.94 -8.25
N MET A 78 -1.53 -16.91 -7.75
CA MET A 78 -1.12 -18.07 -8.54
C MET A 78 -2.32 -18.96 -8.88
N GLU A 79 -3.20 -19.21 -7.91
CA GLU A 79 -4.41 -20.00 -8.11
C GLU A 79 -5.39 -19.33 -9.08
N LEU A 80 -5.59 -18.03 -8.93
CA LEU A 80 -6.42 -17.25 -9.84
C LEU A 80 -5.88 -17.27 -11.26
N ARG A 81 -4.56 -17.13 -11.46
CA ARG A 81 -3.94 -17.25 -12.80
C ARG A 81 -4.13 -18.62 -13.42
N LYS A 82 -4.04 -19.70 -12.63
CA LYS A 82 -4.30 -21.07 -13.11
C LYS A 82 -5.75 -21.25 -13.53
N LYS A 83 -6.70 -20.73 -12.74
CA LYS A 83 -8.13 -20.76 -13.06
C LYS A 83 -8.43 -19.97 -14.34
N LEU A 84 -7.86 -18.78 -14.48
CA LEU A 84 -8.04 -17.93 -15.65
C LEU A 84 -7.56 -18.64 -16.92
N LYS A 85 -6.36 -19.23 -16.89
CA LYS A 85 -5.84 -19.99 -18.04
C LYS A 85 -6.73 -21.18 -18.44
N ARG A 86 -7.36 -21.84 -17.46
CA ARG A 86 -8.32 -22.93 -17.74
C ARG A 86 -9.57 -22.39 -18.45
N VAL A 87 -10.15 -21.30 -17.93
CA VAL A 87 -11.33 -20.66 -18.52
C VAL A 87 -11.06 -20.16 -19.93
N GLU A 88 -9.88 -19.58 -20.18
CA GLU A 88 -9.48 -19.16 -21.53
C GLU A 88 -9.42 -20.35 -22.50
N MET A 89 -8.84 -21.47 -22.07
CA MET A 89 -8.76 -22.68 -22.88
C MET A 89 -10.14 -23.26 -23.19
N GLU A 90 -11.03 -23.33 -22.21
CA GLU A 90 -12.41 -23.78 -22.40
C GLU A 90 -13.16 -22.87 -23.37
N ARG A 91 -13.02 -21.55 -23.21
CA ARG A 91 -13.60 -20.56 -24.13
C ARG A 91 -13.07 -20.75 -25.55
N ASP A 92 -11.78 -20.99 -25.73
CA ASP A 92 -11.18 -21.16 -27.05
C ASP A 92 -11.63 -22.47 -27.71
N ILE A 93 -11.81 -23.55 -26.94
CA ILE A 93 -12.39 -24.80 -27.45
C ILE A 93 -13.84 -24.56 -27.89
N LEU A 94 -14.64 -23.91 -27.05
CA LEU A 94 -16.04 -23.57 -27.37
C LEU A 94 -16.13 -22.64 -28.58
N ALA A 95 -15.24 -21.65 -28.69
CA ALA A 95 -15.18 -20.75 -29.83
C ALA A 95 -14.84 -21.50 -31.12
N LYS A 96 -13.86 -22.41 -31.09
CA LYS A 96 -13.50 -23.27 -32.24
C LYS A 96 -14.64 -24.21 -32.63
N ALA A 97 -15.30 -24.82 -31.65
CA ALA A 97 -16.47 -25.67 -31.91
C ALA A 97 -17.60 -24.86 -32.53
N THR A 98 -17.91 -23.68 -31.98
CA THR A 98 -18.94 -22.78 -32.51
C THR A 98 -18.61 -22.34 -33.93
N ALA A 99 -17.36 -21.97 -34.21
CA ALA A 99 -16.91 -21.62 -35.56
C ALA A 99 -17.01 -22.80 -36.53
N TRP A 100 -16.65 -24.01 -36.09
CA TRP A 100 -16.82 -25.22 -36.88
C TRP A 100 -18.30 -25.49 -37.19
N PHE A 101 -19.18 -25.40 -36.19
CA PHE A 101 -20.62 -25.57 -36.38
C PHE A 101 -21.24 -24.47 -37.26
N ALA A 102 -20.72 -23.24 -37.22
CA ALA A 102 -21.17 -22.15 -38.08
C ALA A 102 -20.73 -22.35 -39.55
N ASN A 103 -19.58 -22.97 -39.78
CA ASN A 103 -19.01 -23.20 -41.12
C ASN A 103 -19.42 -24.55 -41.75
N ASN A 104 -19.99 -25.48 -40.96
CA ASN A 104 -20.52 -26.79 -41.42
C ASN A 104 -22.05 -26.87 -41.33
N LYS A 105 -22.73 -25.72 -41.21
CA LYS A 105 -24.15 -25.60 -41.53
C LYS A 105 -24.23 -25.26 -43.02
N ASP A 106 -24.71 -26.22 -43.80
CA ASP A 106 -25.01 -26.21 -45.24
C ASP A 106 -24.88 -24.86 -45.98
#